data_AF-A0A315QSZ9-F1
#
_entry.id   AF-A0A315QSZ9-F1
#
_cell.length_a   1.000
_cell.length_b   1.000
_cell.length_c   1.000
_cell.angle_alpha   90.00
_cell.angle_beta   90.00
_cell.angle_gamma   90.00
#
_symmetry.space_group_name_H-M   'P 1'
#
loop_
_entity.id
_entity.type
_entity.pdbx_description
1 polymer ?
#
loop_
_entity_poly.entity_id
_entity_poly.type
_entity_poly.pdbx_seq_one_letter_code
_entity_poly.pdbx_strand_id
1 'polypeptide(L)'
;MSIYSRRERKIFVKAIISVIGVDQIGIIAEVSTLLAEKKVNILDISQTILDDYFTMTMLVELDSLEIPLEELKKELKQKGEKLGVSIKLQHEDIFRSMHRI
;
A
#
# COMPACT_ATOMS: atom_id res chain seq x y z
N MET A 1 -2.54 10.08 40.19
CA MET A 1 -3.35 8.96 39.66
C MET A 1 -3.28 9.05 38.13
N SER A 2 -2.49 8.18 37.49
CA SER A 2 -2.18 8.28 36.06
C SER A 2 -3.31 7.68 35.22
N ILE A 3 -4.02 8.53 34.48
CA ILE A 3 -5.04 8.15 33.49
C ILE A 3 -4.36 7.94 32.13
N TYR A 4 -3.51 6.92 32.04
CA TYR A 4 -3.18 6.33 30.73
C TYR A 4 -4.22 5.26 30.44
N SER A 5 -5.32 5.69 29.83
CA SER A 5 -6.29 4.81 29.20
C SER A 5 -5.54 3.94 28.17
N ARG A 6 -5.45 2.65 28.49
CA ARG A 6 -4.86 1.61 27.65
C ARG A 6 -5.77 1.47 26.42
N ARG A 7 -5.51 2.26 25.38
CA ARG A 7 -6.14 2.13 24.06
C ARG A 7 -5.98 0.67 23.62
N GLU A 8 -7.08 -0.07 23.54
CA GLU A 8 -7.08 -1.40 22.94
C GLU A 8 -6.49 -1.28 21.54
N ARG A 9 -5.36 -1.97 21.29
CA ARG A 9 -4.78 -1.98 19.94
C ARG A 9 -5.70 -2.83 19.07
N LYS A 10 -6.55 -2.17 18.29
CA LYS A 10 -7.24 -2.82 17.17
C LYS A 10 -6.16 -3.40 16.25
N ILE A 11 -6.24 -4.71 15.99
CA ILE A 11 -5.34 -5.37 15.04
C ILE A 11 -5.90 -5.04 13.66
N PHE A 12 -5.19 -4.20 12.94
CA PHE A 12 -5.54 -3.82 11.58
C PHE A 12 -4.92 -4.79 10.58
N VAL A 13 -5.66 -5.10 9.52
CA VAL A 13 -5.17 -5.92 8.41
C VAL A 13 -4.33 -5.01 7.52
N LYS A 14 -3.02 -5.21 7.49
CA LYS A 14 -2.12 -4.36 6.70
C LYS A 14 -1.57 -5.04 5.47
N ALA A 15 -1.23 -4.23 4.49
CA ALA A 15 -0.52 -4.65 3.30
C ALA A 15 0.53 -3.61 2.90
N ILE A 16 1.51 -4.06 2.12
CA ILE A 16 2.50 -3.21 1.49
C ILE A 16 2.20 -3.16 0.00
N ILE A 17 2.16 -1.95 -0.54
CA ILE A 17 2.09 -1.71 -1.98
C ILE A 17 3.44 -1.18 -2.44
N SER A 18 4.02 -1.79 -3.46
CA SER A 18 5.27 -1.33 -4.08
C SER A 18 5.00 -0.95 -5.53
N VAL A 19 5.46 0.23 -5.92
CA VAL A 19 5.41 0.76 -7.28
C VAL A 19 6.83 0.96 -7.77
N ILE A 20 7.14 0.46 -8.96
CA ILE A 20 8.45 0.58 -9.61
C ILE A 20 8.23 0.89 -11.09
N GLY A 21 8.83 1.95 -11.61
CA GLY A 21 8.79 2.27 -13.04
C GLY A 21 9.59 3.52 -13.36
N VAL A 22 9.66 3.89 -14.64
CA VAL A 22 10.29 5.16 -15.03
C VAL A 22 9.39 6.30 -14.55
N ASP A 23 9.98 7.36 -13.98
CA ASP A 23 9.20 8.47 -13.40
C ASP A 23 8.21 9.04 -14.41
N GLN A 24 6.95 9.13 -14.00
CA GLN A 24 5.86 9.66 -14.80
C GLN A 24 4.96 10.50 -13.90
N ILE A 25 4.54 11.65 -14.43
CA ILE A 25 3.61 12.54 -13.75
C ILE A 25 2.30 11.78 -13.50
N GLY A 26 1.85 11.76 -12.25
CA GLY A 26 0.53 11.25 -11.89
C GLY A 26 0.51 9.87 -11.21
N ILE A 27 1.65 9.16 -11.06
CA ILE A 27 1.68 7.85 -10.39
C ILE A 27 1.04 7.91 -8.99
N ILE A 28 1.47 8.85 -8.15
CA ILE A 28 0.95 9.00 -6.78
C ILE A 28 -0.54 9.34 -6.79
N ALA A 29 -0.96 10.26 -7.66
CA ALA A 29 -2.34 10.70 -7.75
C ALA A 29 -3.27 9.54 -8.15
N GLU A 30 -2.90 8.78 -9.18
CA GLU A 30 -3.69 7.66 -9.68
C GLU A 30 -3.77 6.50 -8.69
N VAL A 31 -2.67 6.19 -8.01
CA VAL A 31 -2.62 5.13 -7.00
C VAL A 31 -3.41 5.54 -5.76
N SER A 32 -3.17 6.74 -5.22
CA SER A 32 -3.90 7.22 -4.03
C SER A 32 -5.40 7.38 -4.28
N THR A 33 -5.80 7.83 -5.48
CA THR A 33 -7.22 7.92 -5.88
C THR A 33 -7.86 6.54 -5.89
N LEU A 34 -7.20 5.55 -6.53
CA LEU A 34 -7.69 4.18 -6.54
C LEU A 34 -7.84 3.62 -5.12
N LEU A 35 -6.86 3.84 -4.24
CA LEU A 35 -6.95 3.39 -2.85
C LEU A 35 -8.09 4.08 -2.09
N ALA A 36 -8.28 5.38 -2.28
CA ALA A 36 -9.38 6.13 -1.67
C ALA A 36 -10.75 5.64 -2.15
N GLU A 37 -10.92 5.39 -3.46
CA GLU A 37 -12.14 4.81 -4.04
C GLU A 37 -12.48 3.44 -3.45
N LYS A 38 -11.46 2.64 -3.08
CA LYS A 38 -11.62 1.33 -2.45
C LYS A 38 -11.61 1.37 -0.93
N LYS A 39 -11.64 2.56 -0.32
CA LYS A 39 -11.61 2.77 1.13
C LYS A 39 -10.39 2.13 1.81
N VAL A 40 -9.25 2.14 1.13
CA VAL A 40 -7.97 1.70 1.66
C VAL A 40 -7.26 2.91 2.27
N ASN A 41 -6.95 2.81 3.55
CA ASN A 41 -6.28 3.88 4.28
C ASN A 41 -4.75 3.75 4.13
N ILE A 42 -4.06 4.87 3.87
CA ILE A 42 -2.60 4.91 3.73
C ILE A 42 -2.01 5.27 5.09
N LEU A 43 -1.27 4.33 5.68
CA LEU A 43 -0.65 4.50 7.00
C LEU A 43 0.73 5.15 6.90
N ASP A 44 1.48 4.82 5.86
CA ASP A 44 2.80 5.36 5.60
C ASP A 44 3.13 5.30 4.11
N ILE A 45 3.96 6.23 3.65
CA ILE A 45 4.41 6.32 2.27
C ILE A 45 5.88 6.74 2.24
N SER A 46 6.67 5.97 1.50
CA SER A 46 8.07 6.30 1.21
C SER A 46 8.29 6.20 -0.29
N GLN A 47 8.91 7.22 -0.86
CA GLN A 47 9.29 7.25 -2.25
C GLN A 47 10.78 7.55 -2.38
N THR A 48 11.42 6.96 -3.38
CA THR A 48 12.80 7.27 -3.73
C THR A 48 13.00 7.12 -5.22
N ILE A 49 13.92 7.91 -5.75
CA ILE A 49 14.46 7.72 -7.08
C ILE A 49 15.64 6.76 -6.94
N LEU A 50 15.62 5.66 -7.69
CA LEU A 50 16.67 4.66 -7.75
C LEU A 50 17.16 4.61 -9.19
N ASP A 51 18.30 5.27 -9.44
CA ASP A 51 18.79 5.54 -10.79
C ASP A 51 17.73 6.28 -11.63
N ASP A 52 17.36 5.77 -12.81
CA ASP A 52 16.28 6.35 -13.64
C ASP A 52 14.87 5.86 -13.26
N TYR A 53 14.73 5.10 -12.17
CA TYR A 53 13.46 4.52 -11.74
C TYR A 53 12.84 5.27 -10.55
N PHE A 54 11.58 5.65 -10.70
CA PHE A 54 10.71 5.99 -9.58
C PHE A 54 10.31 4.73 -8.82
N THR A 55 10.53 4.75 -7.52
CA THR A 55 10.07 3.70 -6.62
C THR A 55 9.26 4.29 -5.48
N MET A 56 8.15 3.65 -5.15
CA MET A 56 7.28 4.06 -4.06
C MET A 56 6.80 2.84 -3.30
N THR A 57 6.82 2.91 -1.98
CA THR A 57 6.28 1.90 -1.09
C THR A 57 5.25 2.54 -0.18
N MET A 58 4.10 1.89 -0.03
CA MET A 58 3.00 2.35 0.80
C MET A 58 2.64 1.26 1.79
N LEU A 59 2.55 1.59 3.07
CA LEU A 59 1.90 0.75 4.07
C LEU A 59 0.43 1.15 4.12
N VAL A 60 -0.46 0.18 3.91
CA VAL A 60 -1.90 0.41 3.85
C VAL A 60 -2.67 -0.46 4.83
N GLU A 61 -3.84 0.01 5.22
CA GLU A 61 -4.81 -0.66 6.08
C GLU A 61 -6.04 -1.04 5.25
N LEU A 62 -6.43 -2.32 5.35
CA LEU A 62 -7.44 -2.95 4.51
C LEU A 62 -8.76 -3.22 5.25
N ASP A 63 -8.90 -2.81 6.51
CA ASP A 63 -10.09 -3.10 7.34
C ASP A 63 -11.41 -2.51 6.79
N SER A 64 -11.32 -1.48 5.95
CA SER A 64 -12.48 -0.86 5.30
C SER A 64 -12.62 -1.24 3.82
N LEU A 65 -11.81 -2.19 3.33
CA LEU A 65 -11.83 -2.62 1.93
C LEU A 65 -13.17 -3.29 1.58
N GLU A 66 -13.84 -2.79 0.54
CA GLU A 66 -15.18 -3.28 0.14
C GLU A 66 -15.14 -4.41 -0.88
N ILE A 67 -13.96 -4.74 -1.42
CA ILE A 67 -13.75 -5.77 -2.44
C ILE A 67 -12.78 -6.86 -1.95
N PRO A 68 -12.79 -8.06 -2.54
CA PRO A 68 -11.75 -9.05 -2.27
C PRO A 68 -10.34 -8.50 -2.55
N LEU A 69 -9.36 -8.87 -1.74
CA LEU A 69 -7.97 -8.42 -1.91
C LEU A 69 -7.40 -8.74 -3.31
N GLU A 70 -7.79 -9.87 -3.88
CA GLU A 70 -7.38 -10.27 -5.24
C GLU A 70 -7.95 -9.33 -6.32
N GLU A 71 -9.12 -8.75 -6.09
CA GLU A 71 -9.69 -7.75 -7.00
C GLU A 71 -8.90 -6.44 -6.91
N LEU A 72 -8.55 -5.98 -5.70
CA LEU A 72 -7.67 -4.83 -5.52
C LEU A 72 -6.31 -5.03 -6.19
N LYS A 73 -5.70 -6.22 -6.04
CA LYS A 73 -4.45 -6.59 -6.73
C LYS A 73 -4.59 -6.47 -8.25
N LYS A 74 -5.69 -6.98 -8.80
CA LYS A 74 -5.96 -6.92 -10.24
C LYS A 74 -6.12 -5.48 -10.72
N GLU A 75 -6.86 -4.64 -10.00
CA GLU A 75 -7.04 -3.23 -10.36
C GLU A 75 -5.72 -2.44 -10.27
N LEU A 76 -4.93 -2.65 -9.21
CA LEU A 76 -3.59 -2.07 -9.07
C LEU A 76 -2.68 -2.48 -10.23
N LYS A 77 -2.70 -3.77 -10.62
CA LYS A 77 -1.94 -4.26 -11.77
C LYS A 77 -2.36 -3.57 -13.07
N GLN A 78 -3.66 -3.49 -13.33
CA GLN A 78 -4.20 -2.82 -14.53
C GLN A 78 -3.87 -1.32 -14.56
N LYS A 79 -3.94 -0.64 -13.40
CA LYS A 79 -3.52 0.76 -13.28
C LYS A 79 -2.03 0.91 -13.57
N GLY A 80 -1.20 0.01 -13.02
CA GLY A 80 0.23 -0.02 -13.30
C GLY A 80 0.55 -0.17 -14.78
N GLU A 81 -0.10 -1.13 -15.46
CA GLU A 81 0.05 -1.34 -16.91
C GLU A 81 -0.29 -0.08 -17.71
N LYS A 82 -1.36 0.65 -17.35
CA LYS A 82 -1.74 1.92 -18.01
C LYS A 82 -0.73 3.04 -17.79
N LEU A 83 -0.10 3.07 -16.63
CA LEU A 83 0.90 4.07 -16.24
C LEU A 83 2.33 3.66 -16.63
N GLY A 84 2.52 2.50 -17.25
CA GLY A 84 3.87 2.00 -17.58
C GLY A 84 4.73 1.69 -16.34
N VAL A 85 4.10 1.36 -15.21
CA VAL A 85 4.78 1.02 -13.95
C VAL A 85 4.35 -0.36 -13.43
N SER A 86 5.21 -1.02 -12.69
CA SER A 86 4.87 -2.25 -11.97
C SER A 86 4.30 -1.90 -10.60
N ILE A 87 3.06 -2.31 -10.33
CA ILE A 87 2.44 -2.17 -9.00
C ILE A 87 2.22 -3.56 -8.42
N LYS A 88 2.72 -3.79 -7.21
CA LYS A 88 2.55 -5.04 -6.45
C LYS A 88 1.92 -4.75 -5.10
N LEU A 89 1.00 -5.61 -4.66
CA LEU A 89 0.44 -5.60 -3.32
C LEU A 89 0.81 -6.92 -2.62
N GLN A 90 1.34 -6.81 -1.41
CA GLN A 90 1.74 -7.93 -0.56
C GLN A 90 1.08 -7.80 0.82
N HIS A 91 0.52 -8.88 1.33
CA HIS A 91 -0.08 -8.90 2.68
C HIS A 91 1.03 -8.86 3.75
N GLU A 92 0.79 -8.18 4.88
CA GLU A 92 1.79 -8.02 5.96
C GLU A 92 2.28 -9.37 6.52
N ASP A 93 1.49 -10.44 6.42
CA ASP A 93 1.84 -11.79 6.93
C ASP A 93 3.16 -12.33 6.36
N ILE A 94 3.54 -11.91 5.16
CA ILE A 94 4.81 -12.27 4.53
C ILE A 94 6.00 -11.66 5.30
N PHE A 95 5.85 -10.45 5.83
CA PHE A 95 6.92 -9.72 6.53
C PHE A 95 7.04 -10.10 8.01
N ARG A 96 5.92 -10.41 8.68
CA ARG A 96 5.96 -10.99 10.04
C ARG A 96 6.73 -12.30 10.11
N SER A 97 6.79 -13.03 9.00
CA SER A 97 7.55 -14.28 8.87
C SER A 97 9.06 -14.05 8.69
N MET A 98 9.49 -12.90 8.13
CA MET A 98 10.90 -12.57 7.93
C MET A 98 11.58 -11.94 9.15
N HIS A 99 10.82 -11.26 10.03
CA HIS A 99 11.32 -10.69 11.30
C HIS A 99 11.29 -11.66 12.49
N ARG A 100 11.06 -12.96 12.23
CA ARG A 100 11.15 -14.03 13.23
C ARG A 100 12.49 -14.75 13.07
N ILE A 101 13.59 -14.05 13.37
CA ILE A 101 14.92 -14.64 13.57
C ILE A 101 15.47 -14.10 14.89
#